data_AF-A0A9D9DNQ8-F1
#
_entry.id   AF-A0A9D9DNQ8-F1
#
_cell.length_a   1.000
_cell.length_b   1.000
_cell.length_c   1.000
_cell.angle_alpha   90.00
_cell.angle_beta   90.00
_cell.angle_gamma   90.00
#
_symmetry.space_group_name_H-M   'P 1'
#
loop_
_entity.id
_entity.type
_entity.pdbx_description
1 polymer ?
#
loop_
_entity_poly.entity_id
_entity_poly.type
_entity_poly.pdbx_seq_one_letter_code
_entity_poly.pdbx_strand_id
1 'polypeptide(L)'
;MKFRFVLPFFITLGIIVLFHYTKFIAVKFYPVCANFTMFLVFFLSSFTKETVIQKFARTLEGGILDEFTANYTRKLTYCWAGFTFLNFLASVVTLFLPEKWWALYNGVISYAFIGTIFAVEYIIRVVLRKKYRK
;
A
#
# COMPACT_ATOMS: atom_id res chain seq x y z
N MET A 1 17.57 -27.40 -12.28
CA MET A 1 16.54 -26.34 -12.44
C MET A 1 15.47 -26.27 -11.33
N LYS A 2 15.58 -26.97 -10.18
CA LYS A 2 14.54 -27.01 -9.12
C LYS A 2 14.84 -26.21 -7.85
N PHE A 3 16.09 -25.80 -7.60
CA PHE A 3 16.53 -25.20 -6.32
C PHE A 3 15.99 -23.77 -6.08
N ARG A 4 15.74 -23.00 -7.15
CA ARG A 4 15.26 -21.60 -7.06
C ARG A 4 13.84 -21.47 -6.49
N PHE A 5 13.03 -22.52 -6.56
CA PHE A 5 11.66 -22.54 -6.02
C PHE A 5 11.57 -23.01 -4.57
N VAL A 6 12.56 -23.77 -4.09
CA VAL A 6 12.58 -24.25 -2.69
C VAL A 6 13.23 -23.21 -1.77
N LEU A 7 14.12 -22.39 -2.33
CA LEU A 7 14.77 -21.28 -1.65
C LEU A 7 13.79 -20.32 -0.94
N PRO A 8 12.71 -19.81 -1.59
CA PRO A 8 11.73 -18.95 -0.90
C PRO A 8 11.01 -19.67 0.25
N PHE A 9 10.81 -20.99 0.19
CA PHE A 9 10.15 -21.75 1.26
C PHE A 9 11.04 -21.90 2.50
N PHE A 10 12.34 -22.13 2.31
CA PHE A 10 13.30 -22.16 3.43
C PHE A 10 13.60 -20.76 3.97
N ILE A 11 13.57 -19.74 3.13
CA ILE A 11 13.67 -18.34 3.56
C ILE A 11 12.46 -17.97 4.42
N THR A 12 11.24 -18.29 4.00
CA THR A 12 10.04 -18.02 4.81
C THR A 12 10.04 -18.83 6.10
N LEU A 13 10.43 -20.11 6.08
CA LEU A 13 10.53 -20.93 7.29
C LEU A 13 11.58 -20.36 8.26
N GLY A 14 12.74 -19.94 7.75
CA GLY A 14 13.80 -19.32 8.53
C GLY A 14 13.36 -17.99 9.15
N ILE A 15 12.60 -17.17 8.40
CA ILE A 15 11.99 -15.95 8.93
C ILE A 15 11.00 -16.30 10.04
N ILE A 16 10.12 -17.29 9.87
CA ILE A 16 9.15 -17.70 10.91
C ILE A 16 9.84 -18.17 12.20
N VAL A 17 10.91 -18.96 12.08
CA VAL A 17 11.71 -19.42 13.23
C VAL A 17 12.41 -18.25 13.90
N LEU A 18 13.02 -17.35 13.12
CA LEU A 18 13.68 -16.16 13.64
C LEU A 18 12.68 -15.26 14.37
N PHE A 19 11.46 -15.13 13.83
CA PHE A 19 10.32 -14.44 14.43
C PHE A 19 9.90 -15.04 15.79
N HIS A 20 9.99 -16.36 15.95
CA HIS A 20 9.67 -17.04 17.22
C HIS A 20 10.67 -16.71 18.35
N TYR A 21 11.93 -16.42 17.99
CA TYR A 21 13.00 -16.14 18.96
C TYR A 21 13.29 -14.64 19.16
N THR A 22 12.85 -13.76 18.26
CA THR A 22 13.03 -12.30 18.43
C THR A 22 12.06 -11.69 19.43
N LYS A 23 12.56 -10.73 20.23
CA LYS A 23 11.74 -9.93 21.16
C LYS A 23 10.56 -9.29 20.43
N PHE A 24 9.35 -9.66 20.84
CA PHE A 24 8.03 -9.35 20.27
C PHE A 24 7.79 -7.84 19.96
N ILE A 25 8.53 -6.95 20.62
CA ILE A 25 8.41 -5.49 20.45
C ILE A 25 8.86 -5.04 19.05
N ALA A 26 10.00 -5.52 18.54
CA ALA A 26 10.50 -5.07 17.23
C ALA A 26 9.54 -5.45 16.09
N VAL A 27 8.89 -6.62 16.22
CA VAL A 27 7.88 -7.11 15.28
C VAL A 27 6.62 -6.24 15.30
N LYS A 28 6.20 -5.79 16.49
CA LYS A 28 5.02 -4.91 16.63
C LYS A 28 5.20 -3.55 15.93
N PHE A 29 6.42 -3.03 15.91
CA PHE A 29 6.75 -1.76 15.23
C PHE A 29 6.83 -1.87 13.70
N TYR A 30 7.05 -3.06 13.15
CA TYR A 30 7.23 -3.22 11.70
C TYR A 30 6.04 -2.68 10.87
N PRO A 31 4.77 -3.05 11.15
CA PRO A 31 3.63 -2.51 10.40
C PRO A 31 3.49 -1.00 10.55
N VAL A 32 3.83 -0.44 11.71
CA VAL A 32 3.77 1.00 11.96
C VAL A 32 4.75 1.74 11.07
N CYS A 33 6.01 1.28 11.03
CA CYS A 33 7.04 1.83 10.15
C CYS A 33 6.65 1.69 8.67
N ALA A 34 6.14 0.53 8.26
CA ALA A 34 5.71 0.29 6.89
C ALA A 34 4.57 1.23 6.45
N ASN A 35 3.53 1.38 7.28
CA ASN A 35 2.43 2.31 7.02
C ASN A 35 2.91 3.77 6.99
N PHE A 36 3.82 4.15 7.89
CA PHE A 36 4.41 5.48 7.92
C PHE A 36 5.21 5.76 6.63
N THR A 37 6.04 4.83 6.19
CA THR A 37 6.78 4.95 4.91
C THR A 37 5.82 5.10 3.74
N MET A 38 4.75 4.29 3.70
CA MET A 38 3.75 4.38 2.63
C MET A 38 3.05 5.76 2.63
N PHE A 39 2.67 6.25 3.81
CA PHE A 39 2.14 7.60 3.96
C PHE A 39 3.11 8.66 3.44
N LEU A 40 4.38 8.62 3.85
CA LEU A 40 5.40 9.57 3.40
C LEU A 40 5.55 9.57 1.87
N VAL A 41 5.52 8.40 1.23
CA VAL A 41 5.62 8.28 -0.23
C VAL A 41 4.48 9.05 -0.91
N PHE A 42 3.22 8.86 -0.51
CA PHE A 42 2.09 9.58 -1.11
C PHE A 42 2.06 11.06 -0.72
N PHE A 43 2.33 11.36 0.56
CA PHE A 43 2.31 12.71 1.09
C PHE A 43 3.38 13.59 0.44
N LEU A 44 4.65 13.17 0.49
CA LEU A 44 5.75 13.92 -0.11
C LEU A 44 5.58 14.04 -1.62
N SER A 45 5.09 12.99 -2.27
CA SER A 45 4.85 13.03 -3.70
C SER A 45 3.74 14.01 -4.11
N SER A 46 2.79 14.30 -3.23
CA SER A 46 1.73 15.26 -3.49
C SER A 46 2.24 16.69 -3.73
N PHE A 47 3.41 17.04 -3.18
CA PHE A 47 4.07 18.34 -3.36
C PHE A 47 4.96 18.42 -4.61
N THR A 48 5.18 17.30 -5.29
CA THR A 48 6.01 17.28 -6.50
C THR A 48 5.19 17.65 -7.75
N LYS A 49 5.87 18.09 -8.82
CA LYS A 49 5.23 18.37 -10.12
C LYS A 49 4.42 17.18 -10.64
N GLU A 50 4.92 15.97 -10.39
CA GLU A 50 4.29 14.73 -10.78
C GLU A 50 4.25 13.73 -9.63
N THR A 51 3.02 13.41 -9.22
CA THR A 51 2.74 12.47 -8.13
C THR A 51 3.11 11.03 -8.46
N VAL A 52 3.27 10.17 -7.45
CA VAL A 52 3.62 8.75 -7.60
C VAL A 52 2.59 8.03 -8.47
N ILE A 53 1.29 8.32 -8.29
CA ILE A 53 0.23 7.72 -9.09
C ILE A 53 0.29 8.24 -10.54
N GLN A 54 0.60 9.52 -10.75
CA GLN A 54 0.83 10.06 -12.10
C GLN A 54 2.00 9.37 -12.79
N LYS A 55 3.12 9.13 -12.09
CA LYS A 55 4.27 8.38 -12.65
C LYS A 55 3.86 6.96 -13.08
N PHE A 56 3.12 6.25 -12.23
CA PHE A 56 2.60 4.93 -12.58
C PHE A 56 1.63 4.97 -13.77
N ALA A 57 0.71 5.94 -13.78
CA ALA A 57 -0.24 6.11 -14.88
C ALA A 57 0.49 6.43 -16.20
N ARG A 58 1.51 7.29 -16.15
CA ARG A 58 2.32 7.64 -17.32
C ARG A 58 3.00 6.41 -17.92
N THR A 59 3.61 5.57 -17.06
CA THR A 59 4.23 4.33 -17.52
C THR A 59 3.22 3.36 -18.11
N LEU A 60 2.01 3.27 -17.53
CA LEU A 60 0.94 2.40 -18.02
C LEU A 60 0.32 2.88 -19.35
N GLU A 61 0.29 4.19 -19.60
CA GLU A 61 -0.32 4.80 -20.79
C GLU A 61 0.67 5.14 -21.91
N GLY A 62 1.96 4.85 -21.72
CA GLY A 62 2.99 5.02 -22.75
C GLY A 62 3.56 6.43 -22.86
N GLY A 63 3.52 7.23 -21.79
CA GLY A 63 4.31 8.46 -21.65
C GLY A 63 3.52 9.77 -21.61
N ILE A 64 2.41 9.88 -22.33
CA ILE A 64 1.61 11.12 -22.38
C ILE A 64 0.32 10.90 -21.61
N LEU A 65 0.12 11.71 -20.57
CA LEU A 65 -1.13 11.75 -19.81
C LEU A 65 -2.00 12.87 -20.38
N ASP A 66 -3.27 12.59 -20.62
CA ASP A 66 -4.25 13.65 -20.88
C ASP A 66 -4.49 14.48 -19.61
N GLU A 67 -5.00 15.70 -19.79
CA GLU A 67 -5.22 16.62 -18.67
C GLU A 67 -6.23 16.06 -17.65
N PHE A 68 -7.21 15.29 -18.13
CA PHE A 68 -8.18 14.61 -17.29
C PHE A 68 -7.51 13.56 -16.38
N THR A 69 -6.74 12.63 -16.93
CA THR A 69 -6.07 11.57 -16.16
C THR A 69 -5.02 12.17 -15.24
N ALA A 70 -4.31 13.22 -15.68
CA ALA A 70 -3.36 13.95 -14.84
C ALA A 70 -4.06 14.55 -13.59
N ASN A 71 -5.20 15.22 -13.75
CA ASN A 71 -5.96 15.78 -12.63
C ASN A 71 -6.59 14.71 -11.74
N TYR A 72 -7.16 13.65 -12.34
CA TYR A 72 -7.75 12.53 -11.62
C TYR A 72 -6.73 11.82 -10.73
N THR A 73 -5.57 11.44 -11.29
CA THR A 73 -4.51 10.72 -10.57
C THR A 73 -3.85 11.57 -9.48
N ARG A 74 -3.79 12.90 -9.66
CA ARG A 74 -3.38 13.82 -8.59
C ARG A 74 -4.38 13.83 -7.43
N LYS A 75 -5.69 13.94 -7.70
CA LYS A 75 -6.73 13.85 -6.65
C LYS A 75 -6.69 12.51 -5.92
N LEU A 76 -6.51 11.43 -6.68
CA LEU A 76 -6.36 10.09 -6.14
C LEU A 76 -5.14 9.97 -5.22
N THR A 77 -4.03 10.67 -5.51
CA THR A 77 -2.85 10.72 -4.63
C THR A 77 -3.19 11.35 -3.27
N TYR A 78 -4.00 12.41 -3.24
CA TYR A 78 -4.47 13.00 -1.97
C TYR A 78 -5.35 12.02 -1.18
N CYS A 79 -6.23 11.29 -1.86
CA CYS A 79 -7.04 10.24 -1.22
C CYS A 79 -6.15 9.14 -0.61
N TRP A 80 -5.13 8.68 -1.34
CA TRP A 80 -4.17 7.71 -0.84
C TRP A 80 -3.35 8.24 0.33
N ALA A 81 -2.90 9.49 0.30
CA ALA A 81 -2.18 10.12 1.41
C ALA A 81 -3.06 10.17 2.68
N GLY A 82 -4.31 10.63 2.56
CA GLY A 82 -5.24 10.67 3.68
C GLY A 82 -5.56 9.28 4.25
N PHE A 83 -5.82 8.31 3.38
CA PHE A 83 -6.09 6.94 3.80
C PHE A 83 -4.88 6.29 4.50
N THR A 84 -3.69 6.39 3.91
CA THR A 84 -2.47 5.80 4.48
C THR A 84 -2.07 6.45 5.79
N PHE A 85 -2.36 7.75 5.96
CA PHE A 85 -2.23 8.43 7.25
C PHE A 85 -3.17 7.82 8.32
N LEU A 86 -4.45 7.64 7.99
CA LEU A 86 -5.41 7.00 8.91
C LEU A 86 -5.02 5.55 9.24
N ASN A 87 -4.53 4.81 8.24
CA ASN A 87 -4.06 3.44 8.44
C ASN A 87 -2.83 3.39 9.35
N PHE A 88 -1.88 4.31 9.16
CA PHE A 88 -0.74 4.50 10.05
C PHE A 88 -1.19 4.80 11.48
N LEU A 89 -2.10 5.74 11.70
CA LEU A 89 -2.61 6.06 13.03
C LEU A 89 -3.28 4.86 13.69
N ALA A 90 -4.10 4.12 12.95
CA ALA A 90 -4.74 2.91 13.47
C ALA A 90 -3.70 1.82 13.81
N SER A 91 -2.65 1.67 12.99
CA SER A 91 -1.52 0.78 13.28
C SER A 91 -0.80 1.19 14.57
N VAL A 92 -0.56 2.49 14.80
CA VAL A 92 0.00 3.02 16.06
C VAL A 92 -0.92 2.71 17.25
N VAL A 93 -2.23 2.95 17.12
CA VAL A 93 -3.19 2.65 18.18
C VAL A 93 -3.16 1.17 18.56
N THR A 94 -3.00 0.28 17.58
CA THR A 94 -2.96 -1.16 17.84
C THR A 94 -1.75 -1.62 18.66
N LEU A 95 -0.68 -0.82 18.77
CA LEU A 95 0.44 -1.12 19.66
C LEU A 95 0.04 -1.15 21.15
N PHE A 96 -0.98 -0.37 21.51
CA PHE A 96 -1.50 -0.26 22.88
C PHE A 96 -2.64 -1.24 23.17
N LEU A 97 -3.07 -2.01 22.16
CA LEU A 97 -4.14 -3.00 22.27
C LEU A 97 -3.58 -4.41 22.47
N PRO A 98 -4.42 -5.36 22.94
CA PRO A 98 -4.05 -6.77 23.01
C PRO A 98 -3.54 -7.31 21.67
N GLU A 99 -2.63 -8.28 21.71
CA GLU A 99 -1.92 -8.79 20.53
C GLU A 99 -2.84 -9.33 19.44
N LYS A 100 -3.99 -9.90 19.84
CA LYS A 100 -5.03 -10.35 18.92
C LYS A 100 -5.54 -9.22 18.02
N TRP A 101 -5.75 -8.03 18.58
CA TRP A 101 -6.23 -6.86 17.84
C TRP A 101 -5.14 -6.27 16.95
N TRP A 102 -3.89 -6.25 17.42
CA TRP A 102 -2.74 -5.86 16.61
C TRP A 102 -2.57 -6.78 15.39
N ALA A 103 -2.62 -8.09 15.59
CA ALA A 103 -2.49 -9.07 14.53
C ALA A 103 -3.66 -9.01 13.54
N LEU A 104 -4.89 -8.85 14.04
CA LEU A 104 -6.08 -8.72 13.19
C LEU A 104 -6.02 -7.46 12.33
N TYR A 105 -5.67 -6.31 12.92
CA TYR A 105 -5.63 -5.06 12.18
C TYR A 105 -4.50 -5.04 11.15
N ASN A 106 -3.27 -5.28 11.60
CA ASN A 106 -2.08 -5.18 10.75
C ASN A 106 -1.94 -6.36 9.79
N GLY A 107 -2.55 -7.52 10.09
CA GLY A 107 -2.48 -8.72 9.27
C GLY A 107 -3.65 -8.91 8.31
N VAL A 108 -4.83 -8.32 8.58
CA VAL A 108 -6.04 -8.55 7.77
C VAL A 108 -6.73 -7.25 7.39
N ILE A 109 -7.14 -6.44 8.38
CA ILE A 109 -8.00 -5.28 8.13
C ILE A 109 -7.30 -4.22 7.27
N SER A 110 -6.04 -3.91 7.57
CA SER A 110 -5.26 -2.94 6.80
C SER A 110 -5.15 -3.34 5.32
N TYR A 111 -4.87 -4.61 5.04
CA TYR A 111 -4.81 -5.15 3.68
C TYR A 111 -6.17 -5.17 2.98
N ALA A 112 -7.25 -5.48 3.72
CA ALA A 112 -8.60 -5.43 3.17
C ALA A 112 -8.97 -4.01 2.70
N PHE A 113 -8.64 -2.99 3.49
CA PHE A 113 -8.85 -1.60 3.08
C PHE A 113 -8.01 -1.20 1.89
N ILE A 114 -6.71 -1.55 1.88
CA ILE A 114 -5.82 -1.29 0.73
C ILE A 114 -6.39 -1.95 -0.53
N GLY A 115 -6.78 -3.23 -0.45
CA GLY A 115 -7.39 -3.96 -1.56
C GLY A 115 -8.71 -3.35 -2.02
N THR A 116 -9.52 -2.83 -1.09
CA THR A 116 -10.77 -2.14 -1.42
C THR A 116 -10.53 -0.86 -2.21
N ILE A 117 -9.56 -0.03 -1.81
CA ILE A 117 -9.21 1.18 -2.56
C ILE A 117 -8.72 0.83 -3.96
N PHE A 118 -7.84 -0.17 -4.09
CA PHE A 118 -7.40 -0.63 -5.41
C PHE A 118 -8.55 -1.16 -6.27
N ALA A 119 -9.48 -1.92 -5.68
CA ALA A 119 -10.64 -2.44 -6.40
C ALA A 119 -11.56 -1.31 -6.90
N VAL A 120 -11.87 -0.34 -6.05
CA VAL A 120 -12.68 0.84 -6.41
C VAL A 120 -11.99 1.64 -7.51
N GLU A 121 -10.69 1.89 -7.37
CA GLU A 121 -9.87 2.61 -8.34
C GLU A 121 -9.85 1.92 -9.72
N TYR A 122 -9.66 0.59 -9.71
CA TYR A 122 -9.70 -0.22 -10.92
C TYR A 122 -11.06 -0.17 -11.61
N ILE A 123 -12.16 -0.32 -10.85
CA ILE A 123 -13.52 -0.22 -11.39
C ILE A 123 -13.73 1.15 -12.03
N ILE A 124 -13.33 2.23 -11.34
CA ILE A 124 -13.45 3.59 -11.89
C ILE A 124 -12.67 3.70 -13.19
N ARG A 125 -11.41 3.23 -13.26
CA ARG A 125 -10.62 3.24 -14.52
C ARG A 125 -11.28 2.46 -15.64
N VAL A 126 -11.80 1.26 -15.37
CA VAL A 126 -12.45 0.43 -16.40
C VAL A 126 -13.71 1.12 -16.93
N VAL A 127 -14.54 1.68 -16.04
CA VAL A 127 -15.75 2.41 -16.43
C VAL A 127 -15.40 3.68 -17.21
N LEU A 128 -14.38 4.41 -16.75
CA LEU A 128 -13.94 5.65 -17.37
C LEU A 128 -13.34 5.40 -18.77
N ARG A 129 -12.51 4.37 -18.94
CA ARG A 129 -11.98 3.96 -20.26
C ARG A 129 -13.07 3.62 -21.26
N LYS A 130 -14.19 3.01 -20.83
CA LYS A 130 -15.34 2.75 -21.70
C LYS A 130 -16.03 4.04 -22.17
N LYS A 131 -15.98 5.12 -21.37
CA LYS A 131 -16.62 6.40 -21.69
C LYS A 131 -15.78 7.28 -22.64
N TYR A 132 -14.45 7.20 -22.55
CA TYR A 132 -13.53 8.00 -23.38
C TYR A 132 -13.05 7.32 -24.67
N ARG A 133 -13.36 6.02 -24.89
CA ARG A 133 -13.08 5.29 -26.14
C ARG A 133 -14.27 5.27 -27.11
N LYS A 134 -15.21 6.22 -26.98
CA LYS A 134 -16.23 6.53 -27.99
C LYS A 134 -15.83 7.81 -28.69
#